data_AF-A0A537DBL1-F1
#
_entry.id   AF-A0A537DBL1-F1
#
_cell.length_a   1.000
_cell.length_b   1.000
_cell.length_c   1.000
_cell.angle_alpha   90.00
_cell.angle_beta   90.00
_cell.angle_gamma   90.00
#
_symmetry.space_group_name_H-M   'P 1'
#
loop_
_entity.id
_entity.type
_entity.pdbx_description
1 polymer ?
#
loop_
_entity_poly.entity_id
_entity_poly.type
_entity_poly.pdbx_seq_one_letter_code
_entity_poly.pdbx_strand_id
1 'polypeptide(L)'
;MVDTSGTIYVSDFYNDRVQKFSANGSYQSNTRFPGTGRFDDPYAVALDGLGHLRFCVCDRCVNQPCRKISSAGVLVKSWGIGLLNGPEDIAIESQGSVYVANYFNNRVEKFLGDGTFVAAWSSLGDENGQLSGPAGVVVDGT
;
A
#
# COMPACT_ATOMS: atom_id res chain seq x y z
N MET A 1 7.05 3.44 -6.17
CA MET A 1 6.51 4.82 -6.28
C MET A 1 7.64 5.85 -6.31
N VAL A 2 7.36 7.11 -6.66
CA VAL A 2 8.32 8.22 -6.58
C VAL A 2 7.71 9.33 -5.73
N ASP A 3 8.46 9.90 -4.78
CA ASP A 3 7.99 11.03 -3.99
C ASP A 3 8.24 12.38 -4.68
N THR A 4 7.72 13.47 -4.09
CA THR A 4 7.84 14.83 -4.65
C THR A 4 9.26 15.35 -4.69
N SER A 5 10.20 14.74 -3.95
CA SER A 5 11.63 15.06 -4.01
C SER A 5 12.38 14.28 -5.10
N GLY A 6 11.71 13.34 -5.77
CA GLY A 6 12.29 12.47 -6.78
C GLY A 6 12.96 11.21 -6.22
N THR A 7 12.76 10.87 -4.93
CA THR A 7 13.21 9.60 -4.39
C THR A 7 12.26 8.48 -4.82
N ILE A 8 12.83 7.40 -5.34
CA ILE A 8 12.15 6.20 -5.81
C ILE A 8 12.11 5.18 -4.66
N TYR A 9 10.92 4.67 -4.36
CA TYR A 9 10.68 3.64 -3.35
C TYR A 9 10.30 2.34 -4.04
N VAL A 10 11.06 1.29 -3.74
CA VAL A 10 10.92 -0.04 -4.34
C VAL A 10 10.63 -1.05 -3.24
N SER A 11 9.47 -1.70 -3.31
CA SER A 11 9.19 -2.91 -2.56
C SER A 11 10.13 -4.02 -3.03
N ASP A 12 10.96 -4.52 -2.12
CA ASP A 12 11.86 -5.63 -2.38
C ASP A 12 11.29 -6.86 -1.67
N PHE A 13 10.19 -7.36 -2.25
CA PHE A 13 9.23 -8.33 -1.72
C PHE A 13 9.91 -9.47 -0.94
N TYR A 14 10.68 -10.31 -1.61
CA TYR A 14 11.32 -11.48 -1.00
C TYR A 14 12.48 -11.16 -0.05
N ASN A 15 12.91 -9.89 0.00
CA ASN A 15 13.98 -9.43 0.89
C ASN A 15 13.45 -8.66 2.10
N ASP A 16 12.12 -8.66 2.30
CA ASP A 16 11.44 -8.09 3.45
C ASP A 16 11.88 -6.65 3.73
N ARG A 17 11.92 -5.82 2.69
CA ARG A 17 12.33 -4.41 2.83
C ARG A 17 11.73 -3.52 1.76
N VAL A 18 11.78 -2.23 2.02
CA VAL A 18 11.60 -1.19 1.00
C VAL A 18 12.92 -0.45 0.82
N GLN A 19 13.35 -0.32 -0.43
CA GLN A 19 14.58 0.38 -0.79
C GLN A 19 14.28 1.76 -1.36
N LYS A 20 15.17 2.71 -1.10
CA LYS A 20 15.14 4.06 -1.63
C LYS A 20 16.27 4.25 -2.62
N PHE A 21 15.95 4.82 -3.77
CA PHE A 21 16.90 5.21 -4.82
C PHE A 21 16.68 6.67 -5.20
N SER A 22 17.72 7.36 -5.65
CA SER A 22 17.56 8.67 -6.30
C SER A 22 16.95 8.53 -7.69
N ALA A 23 16.49 9.65 -8.26
CA ALA A 23 15.91 9.70 -9.61
C ALA A 23 16.84 9.15 -10.72
N ASN A 24 18.16 9.13 -10.51
CA ASN A 24 19.14 8.54 -11.42
C ASN A 24 19.44 7.05 -11.14
N GLY A 25 18.72 6.42 -10.21
CA GLY A 25 18.85 4.99 -9.88
C GLY A 25 19.94 4.66 -8.86
N SER A 26 20.64 5.64 -8.26
CA SER A 26 21.62 5.34 -7.21
C SER A 26 20.94 4.94 -5.90
N TYR A 27 21.44 3.87 -5.26
CA TYR A 27 20.94 3.43 -3.96
C TYR A 27 21.18 4.48 -2.87
N GLN A 28 20.15 4.75 -2.06
CA GLN A 28 20.22 5.70 -0.95
C GLN A 28 20.15 5.00 0.41
N SER A 29 19.11 4.20 0.66
CA SER A 29 18.91 3.49 1.94
C SER A 29 17.86 2.39 1.81
N ASN A 30 17.66 1.61 2.88
CA ASN A 30 16.54 0.68 2.99
C ASN A 30 15.87 0.79 4.36
N THR A 31 14.59 0.42 4.41
CA THR A 31 13.82 0.30 5.64
C THR A 31 13.44 -1.17 5.83
N ARG A 32 13.69 -1.69 7.04
CA ARG A 32 13.26 -3.02 7.53
C ARG A 32 12.29 -2.84 8.70
N PHE A 33 11.41 -3.83 8.97
CA PHE A 33 10.63 -3.82 10.20
C PHE A 33 11.57 -4.03 11.40
N PRO A 34 11.46 -3.23 12.48
CA PRO A 34 12.15 -3.53 13.72
C PRO A 34 11.51 -4.76 14.38
N GLY A 35 12.35 -5.74 14.76
CA GLY A 35 11.95 -6.96 15.48
C GLY A 35 12.25 -8.25 14.70
N THR A 36 11.69 -9.37 15.18
CA THR A 36 11.75 -10.68 14.49
C THR A 36 10.75 -10.79 13.33
N GLY A 37 9.87 -9.80 13.19
CA GLY A 37 8.89 -9.72 12.11
C GLY A 37 9.52 -9.17 10.84
N ARG A 38 9.52 -10.00 9.80
CA ARG A 38 9.81 -9.60 8.43
C ARG A 38 8.81 -8.50 8.02
N PHE A 39 9.19 -7.57 7.12
CA PHE A 39 8.15 -6.96 6.29
C PHE A 39 7.56 -8.16 5.57
N ASP A 40 6.45 -8.71 6.03
CA ASP A 40 5.86 -9.91 5.44
C ASP A 40 5.53 -9.56 3.98
N ASP A 41 6.49 -9.81 3.09
CA ASP A 41 6.37 -9.65 1.65
C ASP A 41 5.71 -8.32 1.22
N PRO A 42 6.38 -7.15 1.39
CA PRO A 42 5.78 -5.87 1.08
C PRO A 42 5.55 -5.79 -0.43
N TYR A 43 4.30 -5.71 -0.86
CA TYR A 43 3.96 -5.81 -2.29
C TYR A 43 3.85 -4.44 -2.95
N ALA A 44 2.89 -3.62 -2.51
CA ALA A 44 2.70 -2.25 -2.99
C ALA A 44 2.98 -1.23 -1.90
N VAL A 45 3.55 -0.07 -2.26
CA VAL A 45 3.97 1.00 -1.35
C VAL A 45 3.40 2.36 -1.76
N ALA A 46 2.97 3.14 -0.77
CA ALA A 46 2.51 4.53 -0.91
C ALA A 46 3.06 5.42 0.21
N LEU A 47 3.13 6.73 0.00
CA LEU A 47 3.55 7.71 1.00
C LEU A 47 2.41 8.68 1.33
N ASP A 48 2.24 9.00 2.60
CA ASP A 48 1.40 10.14 2.99
C ASP A 48 2.17 11.46 2.85
N GLY A 49 1.47 12.60 2.92
CA GLY A 49 2.08 13.93 2.81
C GLY A 49 3.09 14.29 3.91
N LEU A 50 3.22 13.45 4.94
CA LEU A 50 4.23 13.58 6.01
C LEU A 50 5.44 12.66 5.78
N GLY A 51 5.46 11.90 4.68
CA GLY A 51 6.52 10.96 4.34
C GLY A 51 6.45 9.63 5.10
N HIS A 52 5.31 9.28 5.72
CA HIS A 52 5.12 7.94 6.27
C HIS A 52 4.82 6.94 5.17
N LEU A 53 5.49 5.80 5.21
CA LEU A 53 5.30 4.71 4.27
C LEU A 53 4.10 3.86 4.67
N ARG A 54 3.17 3.64 3.74
CA ARG A 54 2.15 2.58 3.84
C ARG A 54 2.43 1.54 2.80
N PHE A 55 2.11 0.30 3.13
CA PHE A 55 2.23 -0.79 2.19
C PHE A 55 1.21 -1.87 2.51
N CYS A 56 0.81 -2.62 1.50
CA CYS A 56 0.01 -3.82 1.71
C CYS A 56 0.93 -5.06 1.73
N VAL A 57 0.58 -5.98 2.62
CA VAL A 57 1.30 -7.25 2.82
C VAL A 57 0.81 -8.25 1.78
N CYS A 58 1.77 -8.85 1.09
CA CYS A 58 1.64 -10.01 0.22
C CYS A 58 0.86 -9.84 -1.11
N ASP A 59 1.41 -10.48 -2.15
CA ASP A 59 0.79 -10.80 -3.44
C ASP A 59 -0.26 -11.91 -3.26
N ARG A 60 -1.54 -11.62 -3.52
CA ARG A 60 -2.65 -12.61 -3.48
C ARG A 60 -2.80 -13.41 -2.18
N CYS A 61 -2.40 -12.87 -1.04
CA CYS A 61 -2.72 -13.52 0.23
C CYS A 61 -4.14 -13.21 0.71
N VAL A 62 -4.74 -14.20 1.37
CA VAL A 62 -6.05 -14.08 1.98
C VAL A 62 -5.93 -13.49 3.39
N ASN A 63 -6.83 -12.56 3.73
CA ASN A 63 -6.97 -11.95 5.06
C ASN A 63 -5.72 -11.21 5.60
N GLN A 64 -4.88 -10.67 4.72
CA GLN A 64 -3.68 -9.94 5.16
C GLN A 64 -3.93 -8.44 5.39
N PRO A 65 -3.29 -7.84 6.40
CA PRO A 65 -3.41 -6.42 6.67
C PRO A 65 -2.53 -5.55 5.76
N CYS A 66 -2.94 -4.32 5.52
CA CYS A 66 -1.98 -3.27 5.16
C CYS A 66 -1.37 -2.66 6.43
N ARG A 67 -0.16 -2.08 6.30
CA ARG A 67 0.64 -1.56 7.42
C ARG A 67 1.12 -0.14 7.16
N LYS A 68 1.26 0.65 8.24
CA LYS A 68 1.80 2.02 8.24
C LYS A 68 3.07 2.05 9.07
N ILE A 69 4.13 2.60 8.48
CA ILE A 69 5.46 2.72 9.06
C ILE A 69 5.81 4.18 9.15
N SER A 70 6.35 4.58 10.30
CA SER A 70 6.87 5.93 10.47
C SER A 70 8.08 6.17 9.57
N SER A 71 8.47 7.42 9.34
CA SER A 71 9.70 7.76 8.62
C SER A 71 10.96 7.22 9.30
N ALA A 72 10.89 6.91 10.60
CA ALA A 72 11.94 6.26 11.38
C ALA A 72 11.93 4.71 11.26
N GLY A 73 11.05 4.14 10.43
CA GLY A 73 10.99 2.69 10.21
C GLY A 73 10.20 1.90 11.26
N VAL A 74 9.44 2.55 12.15
CA VAL A 74 8.70 1.88 13.23
C VAL A 74 7.27 1.55 12.78
N LEU A 75 6.77 0.34 13.08
CA LEU A 75 5.37 -0.01 12.88
C LEU A 75 4.47 0.91 13.72
N VAL A 76 3.62 1.67 13.04
CA VAL A 76 2.60 2.52 13.68
C VAL A 76 1.29 1.75 13.83
N LYS A 77 0.86 1.05 12.77
CA LYS A 77 -0.47 0.40 12.73
C LYS A 77 -0.57 -0.67 11.64
N SER A 78 -1.43 -1.64 11.88
CA SER A 78 -1.96 -2.59 10.88
C SER A 78 -3.48 -2.44 10.78
N TRP A 79 -4.05 -2.53 9.58
CA TRP A 79 -5.49 -2.42 9.31
C TRP A 79 -5.93 -3.34 8.16
N GLY A 80 -7.25 -3.48 7.95
CA GLY A 80 -7.82 -4.25 6.85
C GLY A 80 -7.97 -5.75 7.08
N ILE A 81 -7.62 -6.27 8.27
CA ILE A 81 -7.82 -7.68 8.63
C ILE A 81 -9.31 -8.04 8.52
N GLY A 82 -9.62 -9.10 7.78
CA GLY A 82 -10.98 -9.56 7.52
C GLY A 82 -11.78 -8.71 6.52
N LEU A 83 -11.20 -7.61 6.03
CA LEU A 83 -11.77 -6.78 4.97
C LEU A 83 -11.07 -7.01 3.63
N LEU A 84 -9.74 -7.14 3.67
CA LEU A 84 -8.87 -7.28 2.49
C LEU A 84 -8.60 -8.74 2.13
N ASN A 85 -8.62 -9.03 0.82
CA ASN A 85 -8.41 -10.35 0.25
C ASN A 85 -7.61 -10.23 -1.07
N GLY A 86 -6.30 -10.43 -0.99
CA GLY A 86 -5.37 -10.13 -2.08
C GLY A 86 -5.29 -8.63 -2.40
N PRO A 87 -4.84 -7.78 -1.46
CA PRO A 87 -4.62 -6.37 -1.78
C PRO A 87 -3.42 -6.23 -2.74
N GLU A 88 -3.65 -5.81 -3.97
CA GLU A 88 -2.59 -5.70 -5.00
C GLU A 88 -1.93 -4.33 -5.03
N ASP A 89 -2.66 -3.27 -4.68
CA ASP A 89 -2.12 -1.92 -4.74
C ASP A 89 -2.74 -0.99 -3.69
N ILE A 90 -2.01 0.08 -3.37
CA ILE A 90 -2.38 1.09 -2.38
C ILE A 90 -2.04 2.49 -2.88
N ALA A 91 -3.00 3.41 -2.78
CA ALA A 91 -2.81 4.83 -3.05
C ALA A 91 -3.28 5.69 -1.87
N ILE A 92 -2.70 6.87 -1.72
CA ILE A 92 -3.01 7.82 -0.63
C ILE A 92 -3.30 9.18 -1.25
N GLU A 93 -4.47 9.73 -1.00
CA GLU A 93 -4.80 11.10 -1.43
C GLU A 93 -4.17 12.15 -0.51
N SER A 94 -4.10 13.40 -0.95
CA SER A 94 -3.48 14.51 -0.22
C SER A 94 -4.06 14.75 1.18
N GLN A 95 -5.35 14.46 1.36
CA GLN A 95 -6.06 14.54 2.65
C GLN A 95 -5.77 13.34 3.58
N GLY A 96 -5.06 12.33 3.09
CA GLY A 96 -4.61 11.17 3.87
C GLY A 96 -5.55 9.97 3.86
N SER A 97 -6.65 9.99 3.08
CA SER A 97 -7.42 8.75 2.83
C SER A 97 -6.60 7.77 2.02
N VAL A 98 -6.81 6.50 2.29
CA VAL A 98 -6.11 5.37 1.69
C VAL A 98 -7.09 4.60 0.82
N TYR A 99 -6.67 4.24 -0.38
CA TYR A 99 -7.43 3.44 -1.34
C TYR A 99 -6.66 2.16 -1.60
N VAL A 100 -7.33 1.01 -1.53
CA VAL A 100 -6.71 -0.31 -1.72
C VAL A 100 -7.46 -1.07 -2.82
N ALA A 101 -6.72 -1.55 -3.83
CA ALA A 101 -7.24 -2.46 -4.84
C ALA A 101 -7.36 -3.86 -4.24
N ASN A 102 -8.59 -4.32 -3.98
CA ASN A 102 -8.85 -5.59 -3.30
C ASN A 102 -9.21 -6.67 -4.33
N TYR A 103 -8.18 -7.37 -4.81
CA TYR A 103 -8.22 -8.21 -6.01
C TYR A 103 -9.28 -9.30 -5.95
N PHE A 104 -9.26 -10.17 -4.93
CA PHE A 104 -10.18 -11.29 -4.87
C PHE A 104 -11.60 -10.88 -4.48
N ASN A 105 -11.76 -9.70 -3.87
CA ASN A 105 -13.08 -9.15 -3.58
C ASN A 105 -13.65 -8.29 -4.73
N ASN A 106 -12.91 -8.10 -5.82
CA ASN A 106 -13.34 -7.38 -7.02
C ASN A 106 -13.85 -5.96 -6.74
N ARG A 107 -13.19 -5.27 -5.80
CA ARG A 107 -13.61 -3.96 -5.30
C ARG A 107 -12.42 -3.09 -4.94
N VAL A 108 -12.67 -1.80 -4.82
CA VAL A 108 -11.74 -0.85 -4.18
C VAL A 108 -12.27 -0.53 -2.80
N GLU A 109 -11.39 -0.47 -1.80
CA GLU A 109 -11.73 -0.08 -0.43
C GLU A 109 -11.06 1.23 -0.05
N LYS A 110 -11.84 2.14 0.54
CA LYS A 110 -11.38 3.39 1.12
C LYS A 110 -11.28 3.28 2.63
N PHE A 111 -10.15 3.73 3.16
CA PHE A 111 -9.89 3.88 4.58
C PHE A 111 -9.49 5.32 4.89
N LEU A 112 -9.70 5.74 6.14
CA LEU A 112 -9.06 6.95 6.68
C LEU A 112 -7.56 6.70 6.93
N GLY A 113 -6.81 7.78 7.16
CA GLY A 113 -5.39 7.70 7.45
C GLY A 113 -5.03 6.91 8.73
N ASP A 114 -5.98 6.64 9.61
CA ASP A 114 -5.80 5.80 10.80
C ASP A 114 -6.13 4.30 10.55
N GLY A 115 -6.58 3.96 9.34
CA GLY A 115 -6.98 2.61 8.94
C GLY A 115 -8.46 2.29 9.17
N THR A 116 -9.28 3.26 9.58
CA THR A 116 -10.74 3.10 9.71
C THR A 116 -11.37 2.90 8.34
N PHE A 117 -12.14 1.82 8.15
CA PHE A 117 -12.88 1.57 6.92
C PHE A 117 -13.96 2.63 6.70
N VAL A 118 -14.07 3.15 5.48
CA VAL A 118 -15.04 4.18 5.10
C VAL A 118 -16.07 3.62 4.13
N ALA A 119 -15.61 3.05 3.02
CA ALA A 119 -16.47 2.59 1.95
C ALA A 119 -15.77 1.56 1.08
N ALA A 120 -16.57 0.78 0.37
CA ALA A 120 -16.11 -0.06 -0.74
C ALA A 120 -17.08 0.10 -1.92
N TRP A 121 -16.56 0.02 -3.14
CA TRP A 121 -17.38 0.08 -4.36
C TRP A 121 -16.87 -0.92 -5.40
N SER A 122 -17.73 -1.19 -6.39
CA SER A 122 -17.63 -2.28 -7.36
C SER A 122 -17.99 -3.67 -6.83
N SER A 123 -18.33 -4.55 -7.76
CA SER A 123 -18.52 -5.99 -7.61
C SER A 123 -17.89 -6.72 -8.80
N LEU A 124 -17.78 -8.05 -8.73
CA LEU A 124 -17.32 -8.86 -9.85
C LEU A 124 -18.18 -8.63 -11.10
N GLY A 125 -17.54 -8.37 -12.24
CA GLY A 125 -18.15 -8.36 -13.55
C GLY A 125 -17.40 -7.48 -14.56
N ASP A 126 -18.01 -7.27 -15.72
CA ASP A 126 -17.48 -6.54 -16.87
C ASP A 126 -18.36 -5.36 -17.32
N GLU A 127 -19.46 -5.08 -16.60
CA GLU A 127 -20.30 -3.91 -16.85
C GLU A 127 -19.73 -2.62 -16.23
N ASN A 128 -20.31 -1.47 -16.60
CA ASN A 128 -19.94 -0.17 -16.04
C ASN A 128 -20.08 -0.17 -14.51
N GLY A 129 -18.99 0.14 -13.81
CA GLY A 129 -18.93 0.18 -12.35
C GLY A 129 -18.61 -1.16 -11.69
N GLN A 130 -18.43 -2.23 -12.47
CA GLN A 130 -17.91 -3.53 -12.01
C GLN A 130 -16.42 -3.65 -12.31
N LEU A 131 -15.75 -4.55 -11.58
CA LEU A 131 -14.34 -4.84 -11.71
C LEU A 131 -14.13 -6.35 -11.66
N SER A 132 -13.08 -6.83 -12.31
CA SER A 132 -12.62 -8.21 -12.19
C SER A 132 -11.11 -8.19 -11.92
N GLY A 133 -10.71 -8.58 -10.71
CA GLY A 133 -9.32 -8.60 -10.29
C GLY A 133 -8.59 -7.24 -10.40
N PRO A 134 -9.06 -6.17 -9.73
CA PRO A 134 -8.37 -4.89 -9.76
C PRO A 134 -6.95 -5.03 -9.20
N ALA A 135 -5.96 -4.66 -10.01
CA ALA A 135 -4.53 -4.84 -9.70
C ALA A 135 -3.79 -3.53 -9.39
N GLY A 136 -4.40 -2.37 -9.69
CA GLY A 136 -3.76 -1.07 -9.52
C GLY A 136 -4.77 -0.01 -9.09
N VAL A 137 -4.32 0.95 -8.30
CA VAL A 137 -5.11 2.12 -7.93
C VAL A 137 -4.18 3.33 -7.84
N VAL A 138 -4.61 4.43 -8.46
CA VAL A 138 -3.93 5.72 -8.35
C VAL A 138 -4.95 6.80 -8.02
N VAL A 139 -4.50 7.80 -7.29
CA VAL A 139 -5.25 9.03 -7.04
C VAL A 139 -4.66 10.12 -7.91
N ASP A 140 -5.51 10.95 -8.50
CA ASP A 140 -5.02 12.10 -9.26
C ASP A 140 -4.37 13.11 -8.31
N GLY A 141 -3.21 13.63 -8.72
CA GLY A 141 -2.47 14.62 -7.94
C GLY A 141 -3.15 15.97 -8.10
N THR A 142 -3.71 16.51 -7.01
CA THR A 142 -4.17 17.90 -6.97
C THR A 142 -3.00 18.85 -6.75
#